data_AF-A0A6J1W344-F1
#
_entry.id   AF-A0A6J1W344-F1
#
_cell.length_a   1.000
_cell.length_b   1.000
_cell.length_c   1.000
_cell.angle_alpha   90.00
_cell.angle_beta   90.00
_cell.angle_gamma   90.00
#
_symmetry.space_group_name_H-M   'P 1'
#
loop_
_entity.id
_entity.type
_entity.pdbx_description
1 polymer ?
#
loop_
_entity_poly.entity_id
_entity_poly.type
_entity_poly.pdbx_seq_one_letter_code
_entity_poly.pdbx_strand_id
1 'polypeptide(L)'
;PPPGVHCEINIDDCSPATDPQTLTPKCFNKGRCVDKVGGYSCLCLPGFVGERCEGDVNECLSNPCDQRGTQNCVQRVNDYKCECRPGYTGRRCETVFNGCQEGPCQNGGTCAVASNTKHGYICKCPPGLDGITCENDLRSCGMLRCLNGGTCVPSARQSRCMCAPGFTGPECQFHAHNPCHSGPCYNEGTCQFSPEPPHYRCLCPVNFNGLNCHLLDFEFPGGPGQDIPPPLVEEKCEIPGCPGLAGNKICNAECNNHACSWDGGDCSLNFNDPWKNCTQALQCWNYFNDGKCDVQCNNSGCLYDGFDCQ
;
A
#
# COMPACT_ATOMS: atom_id res chain seq x y z
N PRO A 1 8.17 65.27 -4.91
CA PRO A 1 7.88 66.34 -3.92
C PRO A 1 7.77 65.74 -2.51
N PRO A 2 8.51 66.24 -1.51
CA PRO A 2 8.38 65.76 -0.13
C PRO A 2 7.02 66.20 0.43
N PRO A 3 6.38 65.43 1.34
CA PRO A 3 5.14 65.85 1.98
C PRO A 3 5.42 67.02 2.94
N GLY A 4 4.51 68.00 2.95
CA GLY A 4 4.59 69.22 3.75
C GLY A 4 4.42 69.00 5.26
N VAL A 5 4.73 70.06 6.00
CA VAL A 5 5.10 70.09 7.43
C VAL A 5 3.93 69.92 8.41
N HIS A 6 2.71 69.67 7.94
CA HIS A 6 1.61 69.23 8.80
C HIS A 6 0.75 68.23 8.04
N CYS A 7 0.55 67.03 8.59
CA CYS A 7 -0.21 65.91 8.01
C CYS A 7 -1.72 66.19 7.92
N GLU A 8 -2.14 67.31 7.32
CA GLU A 8 -3.53 67.80 7.35
C GLU A 8 -4.30 67.47 6.07
N ILE A 9 -3.63 66.90 5.06
CA ILE A 9 -4.25 66.49 3.80
C ILE A 9 -4.32 64.96 3.79
N ASN A 10 -5.50 64.43 4.12
CA ASN A 10 -5.81 63.02 3.98
C ASN A 10 -6.14 62.73 2.50
N ILE A 11 -5.20 62.09 1.80
CA ILE A 11 -5.38 61.65 0.42
C ILE A 11 -6.19 60.35 0.47
N ASP A 12 -7.26 60.24 -0.32
CA ASP A 12 -8.06 59.01 -0.37
C ASP A 12 -7.23 57.84 -0.91
N ASP A 13 -6.69 57.05 0.01
CA ASP A 13 -5.84 55.91 -0.29
C ASP A 13 -6.64 54.73 -0.84
N CYS A 14 -7.98 54.79 -0.92
CA CYS A 14 -8.82 53.79 -1.59
C CYS A 14 -9.08 54.09 -3.07
N SER A 15 -8.70 55.28 -3.56
CA SER A 15 -8.90 55.70 -4.94
C SER A 15 -7.56 55.98 -5.64
N PRO A 16 -7.19 55.24 -6.71
CA PRO A 16 -7.94 54.18 -7.37
C PRO A 16 -7.98 52.88 -6.56
N ALA A 17 -9.01 52.05 -6.79
CA ALA A 17 -9.23 50.78 -6.07
C ALA A 17 -8.11 49.74 -6.30
N THR A 18 -7.26 49.95 -7.30
CA THR A 18 -6.06 49.16 -7.59
C THR A 18 -4.81 49.96 -7.30
N ASP A 19 -3.77 49.29 -6.85
CA ASP A 19 -2.46 49.90 -6.66
C ASP A 19 -1.86 50.30 -8.03
N PRO A 20 -1.43 51.56 -8.24
CA PRO A 20 -0.94 52.03 -9.53
C PRO A 20 0.34 51.37 -10.03
N GLN A 21 1.17 50.80 -9.13
CA GLN A 21 2.45 50.18 -9.51
C GLN A 21 2.30 48.69 -9.78
N THR A 22 1.50 48.00 -8.97
CA THR A 22 1.35 46.54 -9.02
C THR A 22 0.09 46.10 -9.75
N LEU A 23 -0.85 47.02 -10.02
CA LEU A 23 -2.17 46.76 -10.64
C LEU A 23 -3.05 45.77 -9.84
N THR A 24 -2.70 45.48 -8.59
CA THR A 24 -3.47 44.58 -7.72
C THR A 24 -4.58 45.35 -6.98
N PRO A 25 -5.74 44.73 -6.71
CA PRO A 25 -6.80 45.37 -5.93
C PRO A 25 -6.33 45.66 -4.51
N LYS A 26 -6.53 46.88 -4.00
CA LYS A 26 -6.07 47.29 -2.66
C LYS A 26 -6.57 46.36 -1.55
N CYS A 27 -7.82 45.89 -1.65
CA CYS A 27 -8.36 44.80 -0.84
C CYS A 27 -8.77 43.62 -1.71
N PHE A 28 -8.25 42.42 -1.42
CA PHE A 28 -8.58 41.17 -2.09
C PHE A 28 -9.92 40.59 -1.59
N ASN A 29 -10.40 39.53 -2.25
CA ASN A 29 -11.57 38.76 -1.84
C ASN A 29 -12.84 39.59 -1.56
N LYS A 30 -13.03 40.67 -2.35
CA LYS A 30 -14.14 41.63 -2.21
C LYS A 30 -14.15 42.36 -0.85
N GLY A 31 -13.00 42.45 -0.18
CA GLY A 31 -12.83 43.27 1.01
C GLY A 31 -13.13 44.74 0.73
N ARG A 32 -13.69 45.44 1.73
CA ARG A 32 -14.01 46.87 1.64
C ARG A 32 -12.83 47.70 2.10
N CYS A 33 -12.31 48.55 1.22
CA CYS A 33 -11.27 49.52 1.58
C CYS A 33 -11.85 50.63 2.47
N VAL A 34 -11.09 51.00 3.50
CA VAL A 34 -11.40 52.08 4.43
C VAL A 34 -10.17 52.99 4.51
N ASP A 35 -10.36 54.21 4.04
CA ASP A 35 -9.36 55.28 4.04
C ASP A 35 -8.99 55.70 5.49
N LYS A 36 -7.70 55.96 5.71
CA LYS A 36 -7.11 56.32 7.01
C LYS A 36 -6.07 57.42 6.83
N VAL A 37 -5.77 58.14 7.92
CA VAL A 37 -4.70 59.14 7.90
C VAL A 37 -3.37 58.44 7.68
N GLY A 38 -2.76 58.66 6.51
CA GLY A 38 -1.46 58.10 6.13
C GLY A 38 -1.51 56.66 5.59
N GLY A 39 -2.67 56.19 5.12
CA GLY A 39 -2.80 54.89 4.46
C GLY A 39 -4.24 54.39 4.35
N TYR A 40 -4.42 53.09 4.09
CA TYR A 40 -5.74 52.45 4.08
C TYR A 40 -5.74 51.18 4.92
N SER A 41 -6.94 50.72 5.26
CA SER A 41 -7.19 49.42 5.91
C SER A 41 -8.29 48.67 5.16
N CYS A 42 -8.29 47.34 5.23
CA CYS A 42 -9.32 46.52 4.58
C CYS A 42 -10.24 45.89 5.62
N LEU A 43 -11.55 46.02 5.41
CA LEU A 43 -12.57 45.25 6.13
C LEU A 43 -12.88 43.99 5.34
N CYS A 44 -12.46 42.85 5.87
CA CYS A 44 -12.62 41.56 5.22
C CYS A 44 -14.05 41.01 5.38
N LEU A 45 -14.51 40.30 4.35
CA LEU A 45 -15.73 39.50 4.46
C LEU A 45 -15.49 38.30 5.39
N PRO A 46 -16.55 37.73 6.00
CA PRO A 46 -16.43 36.50 6.78
C PRO A 46 -15.72 35.39 5.98
N GLY A 47 -14.80 34.68 6.63
CA GLY A 47 -13.94 33.67 5.99
C GLY A 47 -12.62 34.19 5.44
N PHE A 48 -12.37 35.51 5.41
CA PHE A 48 -11.10 36.07 4.90
C PHE A 48 -10.32 36.84 5.98
N VAL A 49 -8.99 36.80 5.90
CA VAL A 49 -8.03 37.40 6.84
C VAL A 49 -6.83 38.00 6.11
N GLY A 50 -6.00 38.73 6.84
CA GLY A 50 -4.83 39.46 6.32
C GLY A 50 -5.09 40.96 6.18
N GLU A 51 -4.02 41.74 6.10
CA GLU A 51 -4.08 43.21 6.05
C GLU A 51 -4.84 43.71 4.82
N ARG A 52 -4.85 42.92 3.75
CA ARG A 52 -5.56 43.21 2.50
C ARG A 52 -6.61 42.14 2.18
N CYS A 53 -7.04 41.34 3.15
CA CYS A 53 -8.00 40.24 2.98
C CYS A 53 -7.56 39.17 1.97
N GLU A 54 -6.26 38.97 1.82
CA GLU A 54 -5.63 38.07 0.86
C GLU A 54 -5.72 36.60 1.25
N GLY A 55 -5.89 36.29 2.55
CA GLY A 55 -5.96 34.94 3.07
C GLY A 55 -7.39 34.44 3.25
N ASP A 56 -7.64 33.18 2.92
CA ASP A 56 -8.85 32.43 3.30
C ASP A 56 -8.58 31.71 4.63
N VAL A 57 -9.51 31.84 5.59
CA VAL A 57 -9.43 31.20 6.91
C VAL A 57 -9.66 29.71 6.73
N ASN A 58 -8.71 28.86 7.10
CA ASN A 58 -8.91 27.42 7.00
C ASN A 58 -9.74 26.88 8.19
N GLU A 59 -11.06 26.74 8.02
CA GLU A 59 -11.98 26.21 9.03
C GLU A 59 -11.65 24.78 9.47
N CYS A 60 -11.04 23.96 8.59
CA CYS A 60 -10.66 22.59 8.92
C CYS A 60 -9.57 22.52 10.02
N LEU A 61 -8.75 23.56 10.21
CA LEU A 61 -7.73 23.59 11.26
C LEU A 61 -8.32 23.62 12.68
N SER A 62 -9.59 23.99 12.82
CA SER A 62 -10.30 23.97 14.11
C SER A 62 -10.83 22.59 14.49
N ASN A 63 -10.52 21.54 13.70
CA ASN A 63 -11.03 20.19 13.84
C ASN A 63 -12.57 20.12 14.00
N PRO A 64 -13.35 20.73 13.08
CA PRO A 64 -14.81 20.76 13.22
C PRO A 64 -15.49 19.41 12.94
N CYS A 65 -14.77 18.44 12.37
CA CYS A 65 -15.27 17.11 11.99
C CYS A 65 -15.00 16.04 13.06
N ASP A 66 -15.92 15.08 13.27
CA ASP A 66 -15.71 13.92 14.15
C ASP A 66 -14.66 12.98 13.53
N GLN A 67 -13.54 12.84 14.23
CA GLN A 67 -12.39 12.06 13.77
C GLN A 67 -12.71 10.58 13.50
N ARG A 68 -13.74 10.02 14.15
CA ARG A 68 -14.14 8.62 13.96
C ARG A 68 -14.88 8.42 12.65
N GLY A 69 -15.70 9.40 12.27
CA GLY A 69 -16.60 9.33 11.13
C GLY A 69 -16.10 10.02 9.87
N THR A 70 -15.08 10.88 9.96
CA THR A 70 -14.61 11.67 8.83
C THR A 70 -13.45 11.00 8.09
N GLN A 71 -13.52 11.01 6.76
CA GLN A 71 -12.46 10.60 5.85
C GLN A 71 -11.57 11.79 5.48
N ASN A 72 -12.17 12.96 5.24
CA ASN A 72 -11.47 14.17 4.83
C ASN A 72 -12.26 15.41 5.27
N CYS A 73 -11.57 16.51 5.58
CA CYS A 73 -12.19 17.82 5.79
C CYS A 73 -11.86 18.72 4.59
N VAL A 74 -12.90 19.18 3.92
CA VAL A 74 -12.79 20.06 2.76
C VAL A 74 -13.06 21.48 3.20
N GLN A 75 -12.03 22.30 3.06
CA GLN A 75 -12.07 23.75 3.26
C GLN A 75 -13.06 24.42 2.28
N ARG A 76 -13.86 25.37 2.77
CA ARG A 76 -14.75 26.20 1.95
C ARG A 76 -14.67 27.65 2.43
N VAL A 77 -15.06 28.59 1.58
CA VAL A 77 -15.10 30.00 1.99
C VAL A 77 -16.11 30.18 3.11
N ASN A 78 -15.64 30.57 4.30
CA ASN A 78 -16.48 30.79 5.49
C ASN A 78 -17.29 29.55 5.93
N ASP A 79 -16.86 28.35 5.57
CA ASP A 79 -17.54 27.10 5.90
C ASP A 79 -16.58 25.91 5.79
N TYR A 80 -17.04 24.73 6.18
CA TYR A 80 -16.30 23.49 6.00
C TYR A 80 -17.25 22.39 5.55
N LYS A 81 -16.71 21.38 4.89
CA LYS A 81 -17.44 20.14 4.58
C LYS A 81 -16.65 18.94 5.08
N CYS A 82 -17.23 18.19 6.01
CA CYS A 82 -16.71 16.89 6.39
C CYS A 82 -17.17 15.83 5.37
N GLU A 83 -16.23 15.14 4.76
CA GLU A 83 -16.50 13.97 3.93
C GLU A 83 -16.57 12.74 4.84
N CYS A 84 -17.76 12.18 4.99
CA CYS A 84 -17.98 11.09 5.93
C CYS A 84 -17.54 9.75 5.35
N ARG A 85 -16.94 8.92 6.21
CA ARG A 85 -16.69 7.50 5.94
C ARG A 85 -18.02 6.78 5.67
N PRO A 86 -18.01 5.67 4.92
CA PRO A 86 -19.20 4.85 4.72
C PRO A 86 -19.92 4.56 6.05
N GLY A 87 -21.23 4.73 6.12
CA GLY A 87 -22.00 4.49 7.33
C GLY A 87 -21.96 5.61 8.39
N TYR A 88 -21.32 6.75 8.11
CA TYR A 88 -21.41 7.98 8.93
C TYR A 88 -22.16 9.08 8.17
N THR A 89 -22.84 9.95 8.92
CA THR A 89 -23.65 11.07 8.45
C THR A 89 -23.64 12.23 9.46
N GLY A 90 -24.28 13.34 9.11
CA GLY A 90 -24.26 14.59 9.86
C GLY A 90 -23.22 15.57 9.34
N ARG A 91 -23.37 16.86 9.69
CA ARG A 91 -22.47 17.93 9.22
C ARG A 91 -21.02 17.68 9.62
N ARG A 92 -20.81 17.02 10.76
CA ARG A 92 -19.49 16.69 11.30
C ARG A 92 -19.21 15.19 11.24
N CYS A 93 -20.01 14.42 10.50
CA CYS A 93 -19.91 12.95 10.48
C CYS A 93 -20.04 12.31 11.87
N GLU A 94 -20.79 12.93 12.77
CA GLU A 94 -20.93 12.49 14.17
C GLU A 94 -21.97 11.39 14.36
N THR A 95 -22.81 11.14 13.35
CA THR A 95 -23.94 10.22 13.42
C THR A 95 -23.64 8.97 12.63
N VAL A 96 -23.86 7.79 13.21
CA VAL A 96 -23.79 6.53 12.48
C VAL A 96 -25.13 6.25 11.82
N PHE A 97 -25.15 5.99 10.53
CA PHE A 97 -26.34 5.58 9.81
C PHE A 97 -26.76 4.18 10.26
N ASN A 98 -27.99 4.04 10.76
CA ASN A 98 -28.54 2.77 11.19
C ASN A 98 -29.09 2.00 9.98
N GLY A 99 -28.24 1.23 9.31
CA GLY A 99 -28.64 0.40 8.18
C GLY A 99 -29.64 -0.71 8.52
N CYS A 100 -29.88 -0.99 9.81
CA CYS A 100 -30.84 -2.01 10.25
C CYS A 100 -32.28 -1.50 10.40
N GLN A 101 -32.52 -0.19 10.26
CA GLN A 101 -33.84 0.40 10.52
C GLN A 101 -34.97 -0.20 9.67
N GLU A 102 -34.68 -0.53 8.40
CA GLU A 102 -35.65 -1.11 7.46
C GLU A 102 -35.69 -2.64 7.50
N GLY A 103 -34.94 -3.29 8.40
CA GLY A 103 -34.87 -4.75 8.48
C GLY A 103 -34.35 -5.43 7.21
N PRO A 104 -33.14 -5.09 6.72
CA PRO A 104 -32.66 -5.57 5.42
C PRO A 104 -32.33 -7.07 5.39
N CYS A 105 -32.10 -7.71 6.54
CA CYS A 105 -31.75 -9.12 6.61
C CYS A 105 -32.98 -10.01 6.44
N GLN A 106 -33.00 -10.78 5.36
CA GLN A 106 -34.06 -11.70 5.00
C GLN A 106 -33.90 -13.05 5.71
N ASN A 107 -34.91 -13.91 5.58
CA ASN A 107 -34.84 -15.33 5.96
C ASN A 107 -34.40 -15.60 7.41
N GLY A 108 -34.72 -14.69 8.34
CA GLY A 108 -34.36 -14.81 9.76
C GLY A 108 -32.91 -14.42 10.09
N GLY A 109 -32.22 -13.71 9.20
CA GLY A 109 -30.91 -13.13 9.46
C GLY A 109 -30.94 -12.08 10.57
N THR A 110 -29.89 -12.03 11.39
CA THR A 110 -29.75 -11.02 12.45
C THR A 110 -28.99 -9.81 11.92
N CYS A 111 -29.58 -8.61 12.01
CA CYS A 111 -28.95 -7.38 11.57
C CYS A 111 -28.08 -6.74 12.66
N ALA A 112 -26.91 -6.25 12.28
CA ALA A 112 -26.08 -5.39 13.12
C ALA A 112 -25.64 -4.14 12.35
N VAL A 113 -25.68 -2.97 13.01
CA VAL A 113 -25.21 -1.70 12.43
C VAL A 113 -23.71 -1.78 12.21
N ALA A 114 -23.27 -1.46 10.99
CA ALA A 114 -21.87 -1.58 10.58
C ALA A 114 -21.42 -0.33 9.82
N SER A 115 -20.75 0.58 10.55
CA SER A 115 -20.26 1.87 10.05
C SER A 115 -18.98 1.77 9.20
N ASN A 116 -18.61 0.59 8.75
CA ASN A 116 -17.49 0.34 7.84
C ASN A 116 -17.97 -0.23 6.51
N THR A 117 -19.28 -0.42 6.34
CA THR A 117 -19.89 -0.92 5.11
C THR A 117 -20.64 0.21 4.41
N LYS A 118 -20.68 0.21 3.08
CA LYS A 118 -21.47 1.17 2.30
C LYS A 118 -22.97 1.12 2.66
N HIS A 119 -23.46 -0.05 3.06
CA HIS A 119 -24.85 -0.28 3.40
C HIS A 119 -25.20 0.13 4.84
N GLY A 120 -24.21 0.37 5.70
CA GLY A 120 -24.42 0.73 7.11
C GLY A 120 -24.89 -0.42 8.00
N TYR A 121 -24.88 -1.66 7.50
CA TYR A 121 -25.26 -2.86 8.23
C TYR A 121 -24.49 -4.09 7.74
N ILE A 122 -24.50 -5.12 8.57
CA ILE A 122 -24.09 -6.48 8.22
C ILE A 122 -25.17 -7.45 8.68
N CYS A 123 -25.47 -8.46 7.86
CA CYS A 123 -26.38 -9.53 8.21
C CYS A 123 -25.61 -10.77 8.64
N LYS A 124 -25.96 -11.31 9.81
CA LYS A 124 -25.54 -12.65 10.23
C LYS A 124 -26.57 -13.65 9.73
N CYS A 125 -26.20 -14.40 8.70
CA CYS A 125 -27.09 -15.37 8.07
C CYS A 125 -27.21 -16.68 8.85
N PRO A 126 -28.42 -17.29 8.89
CA PRO A 126 -28.61 -18.64 9.40
C PRO A 126 -27.83 -19.68 8.58
N PRO A 127 -27.57 -20.88 9.13
CA PRO A 127 -26.86 -21.93 8.41
C PRO A 127 -27.53 -22.32 7.08
N GLY A 128 -26.76 -22.30 5.99
CA GLY A 128 -27.25 -22.63 4.64
C GLY A 128 -27.76 -21.43 3.83
N LEU A 129 -27.60 -20.21 4.34
CA LEU A 129 -27.91 -18.97 3.63
C LEU A 129 -26.66 -18.09 3.51
N ASP A 130 -26.56 -17.32 2.43
CA ASP A 130 -25.54 -16.30 2.23
C ASP A 130 -26.08 -15.10 1.43
N GLY A 131 -25.18 -14.18 1.04
CA GLY A 131 -25.54 -12.89 0.46
C GLY A 131 -25.52 -11.75 1.48
N ILE A 132 -25.66 -10.51 0.97
CA ILE A 132 -25.58 -9.28 1.79
C ILE A 132 -26.78 -9.18 2.73
N THR A 133 -27.92 -9.70 2.29
CA THR A 133 -29.20 -9.71 2.98
C THR A 133 -29.67 -11.12 3.36
N CYS A 134 -28.81 -12.14 3.27
CA CYS A 134 -29.20 -13.56 3.47
C CYS A 134 -30.28 -14.04 2.47
N GLU A 135 -30.27 -13.48 1.27
CA GLU A 135 -31.22 -13.75 0.20
C GLU A 135 -30.96 -15.07 -0.54
N ASN A 136 -29.74 -15.58 -0.47
CA ASN A 136 -29.31 -16.71 -1.26
C ASN A 136 -29.38 -18.00 -0.43
N ASP A 137 -30.04 -19.02 -0.99
CA ASP A 137 -30.00 -20.38 -0.45
C ASP A 137 -28.79 -21.13 -1.00
N LEU A 138 -27.78 -21.30 -0.13
CA LEU A 138 -26.56 -22.03 -0.47
C LEU A 138 -26.84 -23.47 -0.87
N ARG A 139 -27.94 -24.09 -0.43
CA ARG A 139 -28.27 -25.49 -0.76
C ARG A 139 -28.98 -25.61 -2.10
N SER A 140 -29.48 -24.51 -2.65
CA SER A 140 -30.16 -24.50 -3.92
C SER A 140 -29.18 -24.66 -5.08
N CYS A 141 -29.59 -25.47 -6.07
CA CYS A 141 -28.89 -25.60 -7.34
C CYS A 141 -29.23 -24.49 -8.34
N GLY A 142 -30.06 -23.51 -7.94
CA GLY A 142 -30.54 -22.46 -8.84
C GLY A 142 -29.44 -21.52 -9.36
N MET A 143 -28.38 -21.28 -8.57
CA MET A 143 -27.27 -20.42 -8.97
C MET A 143 -26.05 -21.18 -9.50
N LEU A 144 -25.83 -22.42 -9.05
CA LEU A 144 -24.63 -23.18 -9.40
C LEU A 144 -24.80 -23.91 -10.73
N ARG A 145 -24.04 -23.48 -11.75
CA ARG A 145 -24.01 -24.10 -13.07
C ARG A 145 -22.91 -25.14 -13.15
N CYS A 146 -23.28 -26.40 -13.36
CA CYS A 146 -22.31 -27.47 -13.57
C CYS A 146 -22.11 -27.71 -15.07
N LEU A 147 -20.90 -27.43 -15.55
CA LEU A 147 -20.49 -27.60 -16.95
C LEU A 147 -20.14 -29.06 -17.25
N ASN A 148 -19.94 -29.38 -18.53
CA ASN A 148 -19.44 -30.68 -19.01
C ASN A 148 -20.23 -31.89 -18.48
N GLY A 149 -21.55 -31.78 -18.39
CA GLY A 149 -22.41 -32.86 -17.91
C GLY A 149 -22.37 -33.08 -16.39
N GLY A 150 -21.80 -32.13 -15.63
CA GLY A 150 -21.88 -32.16 -14.17
C GLY A 150 -23.31 -32.02 -13.67
N THR A 151 -23.62 -32.67 -12.54
CA THR A 151 -24.93 -32.59 -11.89
C THR A 151 -24.80 -31.82 -10.59
N CYS A 152 -25.60 -30.76 -10.42
CA CYS A 152 -25.65 -30.06 -9.15
C CYS A 152 -26.35 -30.93 -8.09
N VAL A 153 -25.75 -31.04 -6.92
CA VAL A 153 -26.37 -31.70 -5.76
C VAL A 153 -26.38 -30.78 -4.53
N PRO A 154 -27.49 -30.74 -3.79
CA PRO A 154 -27.52 -30.09 -2.50
C PRO A 154 -26.58 -30.82 -1.54
N SER A 155 -25.84 -30.08 -0.71
CA SER A 155 -25.02 -30.62 0.38
C SER A 155 -25.36 -29.93 1.70
N ALA A 156 -24.87 -30.46 2.82
CA ALA A 156 -25.21 -29.96 4.15
C ALA A 156 -24.85 -28.48 4.39
N ARG A 157 -23.80 -27.99 3.71
CA ARG A 157 -23.29 -26.61 3.82
C ARG A 157 -23.59 -25.74 2.59
N GLN A 158 -23.31 -26.24 1.39
CA GLN A 158 -23.54 -25.54 0.12
C GLN A 158 -23.80 -26.55 -1.01
N SER A 159 -24.50 -26.16 -2.06
CA SER A 159 -24.64 -26.92 -3.29
C SER A 159 -23.26 -27.09 -3.93
N ARG A 160 -23.04 -28.25 -4.56
CA ARG A 160 -21.78 -28.57 -5.23
C ARG A 160 -22.06 -29.29 -6.54
N CYS A 161 -21.16 -29.15 -7.50
CA CYS A 161 -21.21 -29.96 -8.70
C CYS A 161 -20.62 -31.34 -8.46
N MET A 162 -21.34 -32.38 -8.88
CA MET A 162 -20.77 -33.71 -9.11
C MET A 162 -20.35 -33.76 -10.57
N CYS A 163 -19.04 -33.80 -10.82
CA CYS A 163 -18.51 -33.79 -12.17
C CYS A 163 -18.62 -35.15 -12.84
N ALA A 164 -18.86 -35.13 -14.14
CA ALA A 164 -18.76 -36.31 -14.99
C ALA A 164 -17.29 -36.82 -15.00
N PRO A 165 -17.07 -38.12 -15.25
CA PRO A 165 -15.71 -38.68 -15.34
C PRO A 165 -14.84 -37.89 -16.33
N GLY A 166 -13.61 -37.56 -15.90
CA GLY A 166 -12.67 -36.79 -16.71
C GLY A 166 -12.76 -35.27 -16.54
N PHE A 167 -13.67 -34.76 -15.70
CA PHE A 167 -13.82 -33.34 -15.39
C PHE A 167 -13.67 -33.04 -13.89
N THR A 168 -13.19 -31.85 -13.56
CA THR A 168 -12.92 -31.35 -12.21
C THR A 168 -13.16 -29.84 -12.11
N GLY A 169 -13.04 -29.29 -10.91
CA GLY A 169 -13.29 -27.89 -10.59
C GLY A 169 -14.67 -27.64 -9.96
N PRO A 170 -14.91 -26.43 -9.42
CA PRO A 170 -16.15 -26.09 -8.71
C PRO A 170 -17.40 -26.12 -9.60
N GLU A 171 -17.22 -25.86 -10.90
CA GLU A 171 -18.28 -25.89 -11.92
C GLU A 171 -18.04 -27.02 -12.95
N CYS A 172 -17.14 -27.96 -12.67
CA CYS A 172 -16.74 -29.02 -13.62
C CYS A 172 -16.17 -28.49 -14.94
N GLN A 173 -15.53 -27.33 -14.90
CA GLN A 173 -15.07 -26.61 -16.07
C GLN A 173 -13.72 -27.11 -16.61
N PHE A 174 -12.97 -27.90 -15.83
CA PHE A 174 -11.62 -28.34 -16.18
C PHE A 174 -11.57 -29.83 -16.47
N HIS A 175 -10.66 -30.26 -17.35
CA HIS A 175 -10.32 -31.68 -17.47
C HIS A 175 -9.46 -32.14 -16.30
N ALA A 176 -9.73 -33.33 -15.78
CA ALA A 176 -9.09 -33.89 -14.57
C ALA A 176 -7.56 -34.05 -14.67
N HIS A 177 -6.99 -34.01 -15.88
CA HIS A 177 -5.55 -34.16 -16.13
C HIS A 177 -4.85 -32.85 -16.51
N ASN A 178 -5.50 -31.69 -16.44
CA ASN A 178 -4.89 -30.42 -16.87
C ASN A 178 -4.11 -29.74 -15.71
N PRO A 179 -2.76 -29.69 -15.74
CA PRO A 179 -1.95 -29.07 -14.70
C PRO A 179 -2.13 -27.54 -14.64
N CYS A 180 -2.67 -26.91 -15.69
CA CYS A 180 -2.96 -25.47 -15.68
C CYS A 180 -4.09 -25.08 -14.72
N HIS A 181 -4.83 -26.03 -14.14
CA HIS A 181 -5.89 -25.73 -13.16
C HIS A 181 -5.36 -25.03 -11.90
N SER A 182 -4.15 -25.34 -11.45
CA SER A 182 -3.55 -24.73 -10.25
C SER A 182 -3.05 -23.30 -10.49
N GLY A 183 -3.14 -22.77 -11.71
CA GLY A 183 -2.60 -21.46 -12.08
C GLY A 183 -1.10 -21.34 -11.83
N PRO A 184 -0.26 -22.20 -12.44
CA PRO A 184 1.18 -22.27 -12.10
C PRO A 184 2.02 -21.10 -12.64
N CYS A 185 1.49 -20.30 -13.58
CA CYS A 185 2.21 -19.20 -14.23
C CYS A 185 1.95 -17.88 -13.49
N TYR A 186 3.01 -17.17 -13.10
CA TYR A 186 2.97 -15.87 -12.43
C TYR A 186 2.92 -14.71 -13.43
N ASN A 187 2.71 -13.49 -12.92
CA ASN A 187 2.81 -12.24 -13.68
C ASN A 187 2.01 -12.24 -14.99
N GLU A 188 0.75 -12.66 -14.94
CA GLU A 188 -0.14 -12.76 -16.12
C GLU A 188 0.35 -13.73 -17.22
N GLY A 189 1.28 -14.63 -16.89
CA GLY A 189 1.75 -15.67 -17.81
C GLY A 189 0.63 -16.63 -18.22
N THR A 190 0.60 -16.99 -19.50
CA THR A 190 -0.40 -17.92 -20.04
C THR A 190 0.07 -19.37 -19.89
N CYS A 191 -0.71 -20.20 -19.19
CA CYS A 191 -0.43 -21.62 -19.06
C CYS A 191 -0.91 -22.40 -20.28
N GLN A 192 -0.02 -23.18 -20.89
CA GLN A 192 -0.34 -24.09 -21.98
C GLN A 192 -0.09 -25.54 -21.54
N PHE A 193 -1.11 -26.39 -21.68
CA PHE A 193 -0.97 -27.83 -21.46
C PHE A 193 0.03 -28.43 -22.45
N SER A 194 0.91 -29.31 -21.98
CA SER A 194 1.84 -30.09 -22.79
C SER A 194 1.60 -31.58 -22.54
N PRO A 195 1.63 -32.44 -23.57
CA PRO A 195 1.58 -33.89 -23.37
C PRO A 195 2.90 -34.47 -22.82
N GLU A 196 4.00 -33.72 -22.86
CA GLU A 196 5.34 -34.13 -22.41
C GLU A 196 5.66 -33.53 -21.03
N PRO A 197 6.40 -34.23 -20.14
CA PRO A 197 6.85 -33.67 -18.86
C PRO A 197 7.54 -32.30 -19.05
N PRO A 198 7.21 -31.26 -18.26
CA PRO A 198 6.44 -31.26 -17.02
C PRO A 198 4.90 -31.15 -17.16
N HIS A 199 4.35 -31.48 -18.32
CA HIS A 199 2.91 -31.49 -18.68
C HIS A 199 2.21 -30.13 -18.78
N TYR A 200 2.96 -29.04 -18.59
CA TYR A 200 2.55 -27.68 -18.91
C TYR A 200 3.77 -26.82 -19.21
N ARG A 201 3.56 -25.67 -19.85
CA ARG A 201 4.57 -24.62 -20.00
C ARG A 201 3.92 -23.24 -19.88
N CYS A 202 4.66 -22.28 -19.36
CA CYS A 202 4.19 -20.90 -19.25
C CYS A 202 4.71 -20.06 -20.42
N LEU A 203 3.83 -19.26 -21.01
CA LEU A 203 4.18 -18.18 -21.94
C LEU A 203 4.20 -16.88 -21.17
N CYS A 204 5.39 -16.33 -20.99
CA CYS A 204 5.63 -15.15 -20.17
C CYS A 204 5.51 -13.86 -20.98
N PRO A 205 4.98 -12.79 -20.36
CA PRO A 205 4.94 -11.47 -20.97
C PRO A 205 6.34 -10.85 -21.05
N VAL A 206 6.45 -9.73 -21.77
CA VAL A 206 7.68 -8.92 -21.85
C VAL A 206 8.21 -8.61 -20.45
N ASN A 207 9.52 -8.61 -20.28
CA ASN A 207 10.23 -8.39 -19.03
C ASN A 207 10.11 -9.50 -17.97
N PHE A 208 9.41 -10.60 -18.24
CA PHE A 208 9.27 -11.71 -17.28
C PHE A 208 9.73 -13.03 -17.88
N ASN A 209 10.60 -13.74 -17.16
CA ASN A 209 11.22 -14.99 -17.59
C ASN A 209 11.17 -16.05 -16.46
N GLY A 210 11.85 -17.19 -16.62
CA GLY A 210 11.77 -18.35 -15.74
C GLY A 210 10.63 -19.29 -16.15
N LEU A 211 10.76 -20.58 -15.82
CA LEU A 211 9.80 -21.64 -16.22
C LEU A 211 8.34 -21.32 -15.86
N ASN A 212 8.12 -20.53 -14.80
CA ASN A 212 6.80 -20.09 -14.34
C ASN A 212 6.57 -18.56 -14.46
N CYS A 213 7.40 -17.82 -15.19
CA CYS A 213 7.30 -16.35 -15.34
C CYS A 213 7.48 -15.57 -14.03
N HIS A 214 8.28 -16.08 -13.09
CA HIS A 214 8.50 -15.47 -11.78
C HIS A 214 9.76 -14.61 -11.70
N LEU A 215 10.62 -14.64 -12.73
CA LEU A 215 11.84 -13.84 -12.80
C LEU A 215 11.57 -12.57 -13.57
N LEU A 216 12.06 -11.43 -13.07
CA LEU A 216 12.06 -10.16 -13.80
C LEU A 216 13.35 -10.07 -14.62
N ASP A 217 13.22 -9.97 -15.93
CA ASP A 217 14.30 -9.95 -16.91
C ASP A 217 13.98 -8.91 -17.98
N PHE A 218 14.45 -7.67 -17.78
CA PHE A 218 14.13 -6.51 -18.64
C PHE A 218 14.57 -6.66 -20.10
N GLU A 219 15.45 -7.62 -20.40
CA GLU A 219 15.90 -7.88 -21.77
C GLU A 219 15.07 -8.97 -22.45
N PHE A 220 14.19 -9.66 -21.70
CA PHE A 220 13.37 -10.73 -22.25
C PHE A 220 12.19 -10.19 -23.07
N PRO A 221 12.11 -10.52 -24.37
CA PRO A 221 11.07 -10.01 -25.27
C PRO A 221 9.70 -10.68 -25.07
N GLY A 222 9.56 -11.60 -24.11
CA GLY A 222 8.38 -12.43 -23.91
C GLY A 222 8.44 -13.73 -24.72
N GLY A 223 7.68 -14.75 -24.29
CA GLY A 223 7.68 -16.07 -24.92
C GLY A 223 7.70 -17.23 -23.91
N PRO A 224 8.06 -18.45 -24.35
CA PRO A 224 8.14 -19.60 -23.45
C PRO A 224 9.17 -19.35 -22.34
N GLY A 225 8.75 -19.54 -21.07
CA GLY A 225 9.63 -19.39 -19.92
C GLY A 225 10.83 -20.32 -20.01
N GLN A 226 12.02 -19.79 -19.76
CA GLN A 226 13.28 -20.53 -19.85
C GLN A 226 13.79 -20.96 -18.48
N ASP A 227 14.54 -22.05 -18.43
CA ASP A 227 15.29 -22.44 -17.23
C ASP A 227 16.60 -21.66 -17.19
N ILE A 228 16.69 -20.66 -16.30
CA ILE A 228 17.85 -19.77 -16.17
C ILE A 228 18.69 -20.27 -14.97
N PRO A 229 19.85 -20.89 -15.19
CA PRO A 229 20.74 -21.24 -14.09
C PRO A 229 21.27 -19.97 -13.40
N PRO A 230 21.43 -19.97 -12.06
CA PRO A 230 22.00 -18.83 -11.35
C PRO A 230 23.39 -18.47 -11.89
N PRO A 231 23.73 -17.17 -12.03
CA PRO A 231 25.06 -16.78 -12.45
C PRO A 231 26.11 -17.22 -11.41
N LEU A 232 27.27 -17.68 -11.89
CA LEU A 232 28.44 -17.89 -11.05
C LEU A 232 28.99 -16.51 -10.64
N VAL A 233 28.74 -16.10 -9.40
CA VAL A 233 29.31 -14.87 -8.84
C VAL A 233 30.70 -15.18 -8.30
N GLU A 234 31.76 -14.70 -8.97
CA GLU A 234 33.09 -14.61 -8.36
C GLU A 234 33.16 -13.34 -7.50
N GLU A 235 33.07 -13.45 -6.18
CA GLU A 235 33.32 -12.32 -5.28
C GLU A 235 34.82 -12.04 -5.16
N LYS A 236 35.23 -10.80 -5.46
CA LYS A 236 36.62 -10.33 -5.35
C LYS A 236 36.71 -9.15 -4.38
N CYS A 237 37.76 -9.11 -3.56
CA CYS A 237 38.04 -7.98 -2.67
C CYS A 237 38.44 -6.74 -3.50
N GLU A 238 37.57 -5.73 -3.57
CA GLU A 238 37.83 -4.49 -4.30
C GLU A 238 38.57 -3.44 -3.46
N ILE A 239 38.80 -3.69 -2.17
CA ILE A 239 39.38 -2.71 -1.23
C ILE A 239 40.91 -2.65 -1.43
N PRO A 240 41.46 -1.51 -1.89
CA PRO A 240 42.89 -1.37 -2.12
C PRO A 240 43.69 -1.51 -0.83
N GLY A 241 44.69 -2.38 -0.82
CA GLY A 241 45.58 -2.60 0.34
C GLY A 241 45.22 -3.81 1.20
N CYS A 242 43.96 -4.27 1.19
CA CYS A 242 43.56 -5.45 1.96
C CYS A 242 44.33 -6.74 1.59
N PRO A 243 44.71 -7.01 0.33
CA PRO A 243 45.57 -8.16 0.02
C PRO A 243 46.93 -8.15 0.72
N GLY A 244 47.45 -6.98 1.09
CA GLY A 244 48.72 -6.84 1.83
C GLY A 244 48.56 -6.85 3.35
N LEU A 245 47.34 -6.72 3.84
CA LEU A 245 47.00 -6.78 5.26
C LEU A 245 46.56 -8.19 5.69
N ALA A 246 46.08 -9.00 4.74
CA ALA A 246 45.66 -10.38 4.98
C ALA A 246 46.75 -11.26 5.62
N GLY A 247 46.37 -12.02 6.67
CA GLY A 247 47.19 -13.05 7.32
C GLY A 247 48.27 -12.52 8.27
N ASN A 248 48.16 -11.27 8.72
CA ASN A 248 49.07 -10.61 9.64
C ASN A 248 48.66 -10.76 11.13
N LYS A 249 47.54 -11.44 11.41
CA LYS A 249 46.94 -11.68 12.73
C LYS A 249 46.42 -10.43 13.44
N ILE A 250 46.27 -9.33 12.73
CA ILE A 250 45.71 -8.07 13.21
C ILE A 250 44.44 -7.85 12.42
N CYS A 251 43.29 -7.90 13.09
CA CYS A 251 42.02 -7.66 12.43
C CYS A 251 41.89 -6.17 12.01
N ASN A 252 42.02 -5.89 10.71
CA ASN A 252 41.79 -4.57 10.13
C ASN A 252 40.30 -4.40 9.78
N ALA A 253 39.63 -3.48 10.47
CA ALA A 253 38.19 -3.24 10.31
C ALA A 253 37.79 -2.90 8.86
N GLU A 254 38.64 -2.21 8.11
CA GLU A 254 38.40 -1.87 6.69
C GLU A 254 38.42 -3.09 5.76
N CYS A 255 39.08 -4.18 6.15
CA CYS A 255 39.20 -5.42 5.38
C CYS A 255 38.31 -6.55 5.94
N ASN A 256 37.54 -6.27 7.00
CA ASN A 256 36.68 -7.23 7.68
C ASN A 256 35.33 -7.42 6.96
N ASN A 257 35.35 -7.96 5.75
CA ASN A 257 34.15 -8.28 4.98
C ASN A 257 34.33 -9.59 4.18
N HIS A 258 33.22 -10.16 3.72
CA HIS A 258 33.19 -11.43 3.01
C HIS A 258 34.03 -11.42 1.71
N ALA A 259 33.93 -10.35 0.91
CA ALA A 259 34.69 -10.23 -0.33
C ALA A 259 36.22 -10.21 -0.10
N CYS A 260 36.68 -9.71 1.04
CA CYS A 260 38.08 -9.69 1.48
C CYS A 260 38.44 -10.86 2.42
N SER A 261 37.57 -11.87 2.52
CA SER A 261 37.78 -13.04 3.38
C SER A 261 38.12 -12.68 4.83
N TRP A 262 37.47 -11.63 5.36
CA TRP A 262 37.65 -11.15 6.74
C TRP A 262 39.12 -10.89 7.10
N ASP A 263 39.76 -10.03 6.30
CA ASP A 263 41.19 -9.72 6.38
C ASP A 263 42.08 -10.97 6.26
N GLY A 264 41.77 -11.84 5.28
CA GLY A 264 42.46 -13.12 5.11
C GLY A 264 42.28 -14.10 6.28
N GLY A 265 41.22 -13.94 7.05
CA GLY A 265 40.88 -14.76 8.21
C GLY A 265 41.33 -14.17 9.54
N ASP A 266 42.07 -13.05 9.58
CA ASP A 266 42.56 -12.44 10.81
C ASP A 266 41.45 -11.85 11.71
N CYS A 267 40.33 -11.46 11.10
CA CYS A 267 39.11 -11.03 11.80
C CYS A 267 38.15 -12.17 12.12
N SER A 268 38.49 -13.40 11.75
CA SER A 268 37.67 -14.58 11.99
C SER A 268 38.36 -15.51 12.99
N LEU A 269 37.58 -16.22 13.81
CA LEU A 269 38.11 -17.24 14.71
C LEU A 269 38.61 -18.43 13.87
N ASN A 270 39.90 -18.51 13.48
CA ASN A 270 40.65 -19.67 12.96
C ASN A 270 39.85 -20.88 12.35
N PHE A 271 38.82 -20.65 11.56
CA PHE A 271 37.99 -21.68 10.91
C PHE A 271 37.78 -21.29 9.46
N ASN A 272 37.99 -22.25 8.54
CA ASN A 272 37.94 -22.01 7.10
C ASN A 272 36.55 -21.63 6.56
N ASP A 273 35.50 -21.79 7.36
CA ASP A 273 34.14 -21.31 7.06
C ASP A 273 33.33 -21.25 8.38
N PRO A 274 33.34 -20.09 9.07
CA PRO A 274 32.64 -19.91 10.35
C PRO A 274 31.11 -20.03 10.25
N TRP A 275 30.55 -19.87 9.04
CA TRP A 275 29.10 -19.85 8.79
C TRP A 275 28.59 -21.11 8.09
N LYS A 276 29.43 -22.13 7.91
CA LYS A 276 29.05 -23.43 7.34
C LYS A 276 27.80 -24.05 8.02
N ASN A 277 27.63 -23.77 9.31
CA ASN A 277 26.52 -24.26 10.12
C ASN A 277 25.38 -23.24 10.30
N CYS A 278 25.47 -22.06 9.67
CA CYS A 278 24.42 -21.05 9.65
C CYS A 278 23.41 -21.42 8.57
N THR A 279 22.32 -22.10 8.93
CA THR A 279 21.30 -22.60 7.98
C THR A 279 20.27 -21.54 7.55
N GLN A 280 20.56 -20.27 7.83
CA GLN A 280 19.58 -19.19 7.72
C GLN A 280 19.61 -18.59 6.32
N ALA A 281 18.43 -18.21 5.80
CA ALA A 281 18.30 -17.66 4.45
C ALA A 281 18.96 -16.29 4.28
N LEU A 282 19.27 -15.60 5.37
CA LEU A 282 20.01 -14.34 5.36
C LEU A 282 21.51 -14.61 5.35
N GLN A 283 22.20 -13.85 4.51
CA GLN A 283 23.64 -13.71 4.47
C GLN A 283 24.15 -13.06 5.77
N CYS A 284 24.16 -13.78 6.89
CA CYS A 284 24.48 -13.24 8.22
C CYS A 284 25.87 -12.60 8.31
N TRP A 285 26.78 -12.89 7.36
CA TRP A 285 28.05 -12.18 7.23
C TRP A 285 27.91 -10.69 6.90
N ASN A 286 26.75 -10.23 6.42
CA ASN A 286 26.48 -8.82 6.13
C ASN A 286 26.11 -7.99 7.37
N TYR A 287 25.78 -8.66 8.48
CA TYR A 287 25.26 -8.03 9.70
C TYR A 287 26.15 -8.31 10.93
N PHE A 288 27.08 -9.26 10.79
CA PHE A 288 27.98 -9.70 11.85
C PHE A 288 28.78 -8.54 12.49
N ASN A 289 28.57 -8.32 13.79
CA ASN A 289 29.29 -7.33 14.60
C ASN A 289 29.12 -5.87 14.10
N ASP A 290 27.92 -5.53 13.61
CA ASP A 290 27.59 -4.18 13.12
C ASP A 290 27.14 -3.21 14.25
N GLY A 291 27.11 -3.69 15.50
CA GLY A 291 26.69 -2.97 16.70
C GLY A 291 25.19 -3.01 16.94
N LYS A 292 24.43 -3.84 16.22
CA LYS A 292 22.98 -4.05 16.40
C LYS A 292 22.70 -5.54 16.50
N CYS A 293 21.78 -5.90 17.38
CA CYS A 293 21.37 -7.30 17.49
C CYS A 293 20.38 -7.68 16.38
N ASP A 294 20.87 -8.33 15.34
CA ASP A 294 20.07 -8.97 14.31
C ASP A 294 19.62 -10.37 14.77
N VAL A 295 18.42 -10.40 15.36
CA VAL A 295 17.81 -11.58 15.99
C VAL A 295 17.76 -12.83 15.09
N GLN A 296 17.79 -12.67 13.77
CA GLN A 296 17.79 -13.77 12.81
C GLN A 296 19.16 -14.49 12.75
N CYS A 297 20.24 -13.79 13.10
CA CYS A 297 21.61 -14.29 13.18
C CYS A 297 22.03 -14.61 14.63
N ASN A 298 21.12 -14.41 15.60
CA ASN A 298 21.32 -14.74 17.02
C ASN A 298 21.19 -16.24 17.33
N ASN A 299 22.09 -17.06 16.80
CA ASN A 299 22.17 -18.48 17.13
C ASN A 299 23.62 -18.99 17.00
N SER A 300 23.90 -20.17 17.55
CA SER A 300 25.26 -20.75 17.57
C SER A 300 25.82 -21.08 16.19
N GLY A 301 24.98 -21.39 15.21
CA GLY A 301 25.40 -21.66 13.82
C GLY A 301 25.81 -20.39 13.08
N CYS A 302 25.24 -19.26 13.47
CA CYS A 302 25.50 -17.92 12.92
C CYS A 302 26.30 -17.03 13.89
N LEU A 303 26.98 -17.64 14.87
CA LEU A 303 27.91 -17.00 15.80
C LEU A 303 27.33 -15.84 16.63
N TYR A 304 26.03 -15.93 16.97
CA TYR A 304 25.33 -14.93 17.79
C TYR A 304 25.51 -13.49 17.29
N ASP A 305 25.54 -13.32 15.97
CA ASP A 305 25.67 -12.02 15.34
C ASP A 305 26.90 -11.22 15.81
N GLY A 306 28.04 -11.90 15.92
CA GLY A 306 29.27 -11.24 16.39
C GLY A 306 29.23 -10.82 17.85
N PHE A 307 28.33 -11.40 18.65
CA PHE A 307 28.06 -11.07 20.05
C PHE A 307 27.28 -9.77 20.28
N ASP A 308 26.81 -9.07 19.24
CA ASP A 308 25.95 -7.88 19.40
C ASP A 308 24.61 -8.19 20.10
N CYS A 309 24.22 -9.47 20.09
CA CYS A 309 23.01 -9.97 20.74
C CYS A 309 23.20 -10.48 22.18
N GLN A 310 24.40 -10.40 22.76
CA GLN A 310 24.71 -10.80 24.14
C GLN A 310 24.96 -9.59 25.04
#